data_AF-A0A925EXN9-F1
#
_entry.id   AF-A0A925EXN9-F1
#
_cell.length_a   1.000
_cell.length_b   1.000
_cell.length_c   1.000
_cell.angle_alpha   90.00
_cell.angle_beta   90.00
_cell.angle_gamma   90.00
#
_symmetry.space_group_name_H-M   'P 1'
#
loop_
_entity.id
_entity.type
_entity.pdbx_description
1 polymer ?
#
loop_
_entity_poly.entity_id
_entity_poly.type
_entity_poly.pdbx_seq_one_letter_code
_entity_poly.pdbx_strand_id
1 'polypeptide(L)'
;IWQFPHFWAIAWVAHQDYSKAGFKLLPSDKGPTKFTAVQTIMYSTLMLPIGVLPYYYNISGITSLWILMACNIAMIVLSVRLFVKMDVASARRVMFSSYFYLAIVFIALWADKVHTPLIY
;
A
#
# COMPACT_ATOMS: atom_id res chain seq x y z
N ILE A 1 -4.94 5.58 4.61
CA ILE A 1 -5.20 4.12 4.41
C ILE A 1 -4.02 3.43 3.78
N TRP A 2 -3.49 3.93 2.67
CA TRP A 2 -2.33 3.38 1.97
C TRP A 2 -1.01 3.31 2.77
N GLN A 3 -0.86 4.14 3.80
CA GLN A 3 0.31 4.15 4.68
C GLN A 3 0.34 2.95 5.63
N PHE A 4 -0.80 2.29 5.89
CA PHE A 4 -0.86 1.16 6.82
C PHE A 4 -0.08 -0.07 6.32
N PRO A 5 -0.26 -0.56 5.07
CA PRO A 5 0.57 -1.65 4.53
C PRO A 5 2.08 -1.38 4.65
N HIS A 6 2.48 -0.15 4.38
CA HIS A 6 3.86 0.30 4.51
C HIS A 6 4.36 0.29 5.96
N PHE A 7 3.57 0.86 6.88
CA PHE A 7 3.89 0.87 8.30
C PHE A 7 3.99 -0.55 8.88
N TRP A 8 3.06 -1.44 8.51
CA TRP A 8 3.11 -2.85 8.90
C TRP A 8 4.35 -3.56 8.38
N ALA A 9 4.77 -3.26 7.16
CA ALA A 9 6.00 -3.77 6.59
C ALA A 9 7.25 -3.24 7.32
N ILE A 10 7.30 -1.97 7.70
CA ILE A 10 8.39 -1.42 8.54
C ILE A 10 8.43 -2.11 9.89
N ALA A 11 7.29 -2.19 10.58
CA ALA A 11 7.20 -2.84 11.88
C ALA A 11 7.63 -4.31 11.84
N TRP A 12 7.39 -4.99 10.70
CA TRP A 12 7.89 -6.34 10.45
C TRP A 12 9.42 -6.38 10.34
N VAL A 13 10.00 -5.49 9.53
CA VAL A 13 11.44 -5.45 9.27
C VAL A 13 12.22 -5.04 10.53
N ALA A 14 11.71 -4.05 11.26
CA ALA A 14 12.34 -3.46 12.43
C ALA A 14 12.00 -4.20 13.75
N HIS A 15 11.20 -5.28 13.69
CA HIS A 15 10.70 -5.97 14.88
C HIS A 15 11.82 -6.40 15.83
N GLN A 16 12.90 -6.99 15.32
CA GLN A 16 13.99 -7.50 16.14
C GLN A 16 14.75 -6.39 16.87
N ASP A 17 15.04 -5.28 16.18
CA ASP A 17 15.81 -4.18 16.74
C ASP A 17 15.01 -3.42 17.81
N TYR A 18 13.71 -3.22 17.58
CA TYR A 18 12.84 -2.56 18.56
C TYR A 18 12.55 -3.44 19.77
N SER A 19 12.41 -4.75 19.57
CA SER A 19 12.20 -5.68 20.68
C SER A 19 13.42 -5.76 21.61
N LYS A 20 14.64 -5.66 21.06
CA LYS A 20 15.88 -5.53 21.85
C LYS A 20 15.93 -4.25 22.67
N ALA A 21 15.35 -3.16 22.15
CA ALA A 21 15.23 -1.88 22.82
C ALA A 21 14.03 -1.80 23.80
N GLY A 22 13.25 -2.88 23.96
CA GLY A 22 12.07 -2.92 24.84
C GLY A 22 10.80 -2.27 24.26
N PHE A 23 10.79 -1.92 22.96
CA PHE A 23 9.65 -1.30 22.30
C PHE A 23 8.82 -2.31 21.50
N LYS A 24 7.49 -2.18 21.58
CA LYS A 24 6.52 -3.02 20.86
C LYS A 24 5.88 -2.25 19.71
N LEU A 25 6.29 -2.56 18.47
CA LEU A 25 5.78 -1.94 17.24
C LEU A 25 4.57 -2.67 16.62
N LEU A 26 4.41 -3.96 16.91
CA LEU A 26 3.37 -4.79 16.33
C LEU A 26 2.24 -5.03 17.34
N PRO A 27 0.98 -5.18 16.89
CA PRO A 27 -0.16 -5.41 17.77
C PRO A 27 -0.04 -6.72 18.55
N SER A 28 0.69 -7.70 18.00
CA SER A 28 0.95 -8.97 18.67
C SER A 28 2.23 -8.91 19.51
N ASP A 29 2.17 -9.42 20.75
CA ASP A 29 3.35 -9.67 21.60
C ASP A 29 4.29 -10.72 21.02
N LYS A 30 3.80 -11.56 20.09
CA LYS A 30 4.57 -12.66 19.49
C LYS A 30 5.33 -12.24 18.22
N GLY A 31 5.36 -10.94 17.90
CA GLY A 31 6.08 -10.41 16.75
C GLY A 31 5.32 -10.50 15.43
N PRO A 32 6.02 -10.67 14.29
CA PRO A 32 5.41 -10.67 12.96
C PRO A 32 4.54 -11.91 12.77
N THR A 33 3.23 -11.72 12.86
CA THR A 33 2.25 -12.80 12.80
C THR A 33 1.41 -12.68 11.53
N LYS A 34 0.74 -13.79 11.17
CA LYS A 34 -0.21 -13.80 10.05
C LYS A 34 -1.29 -12.72 10.20
N PHE A 35 -1.63 -12.35 11.44
CA PHE A 35 -2.56 -11.25 11.71
C PHE A 35 -2.08 -9.91 11.13
N THR A 36 -0.83 -9.53 11.33
CA THR A 36 -0.24 -8.32 10.73
C THR A 36 -0.25 -8.37 9.20
N ALA A 37 0.03 -9.54 8.63
CA ALA A 37 -0.03 -9.75 7.18
C ALA A 37 -1.47 -9.64 6.63
N VAL A 38 -2.46 -10.15 7.35
CA VAL A 38 -3.88 -9.99 7.01
C VAL A 38 -4.30 -8.52 7.07
N GLN A 39 -3.87 -7.78 8.10
CA GLN A 39 -4.13 -6.34 8.17
C GLN A 39 -3.55 -5.60 6.95
N THR A 40 -2.32 -5.94 6.56
CA THR A 40 -1.68 -5.40 5.34
C THR A 40 -2.55 -5.66 4.10
N ILE A 41 -3.00 -6.90 3.89
CA ILE A 41 -3.89 -7.26 2.77
C ILE A 41 -5.22 -6.50 2.84
N MET A 42 -5.84 -6.42 4.02
CA MET A 42 -7.12 -5.75 4.23
C MET A 42 -7.01 -4.27 3.86
N TYR A 43 -5.99 -3.57 4.35
CA TYR A 43 -5.79 -2.16 4.01
C TYR A 43 -5.48 -1.96 2.52
N SER A 44 -4.68 -2.84 1.90
CA SER A 44 -4.44 -2.78 0.45
C SER A 44 -5.72 -3.01 -0.36
N THR A 45 -6.56 -3.96 0.06
CA THR A 45 -7.84 -4.26 -0.63
C THR A 45 -8.83 -3.11 -0.49
N LEU A 46 -8.91 -2.48 0.69
CA LEU A 46 -9.75 -1.31 0.93
C LEU A 46 -9.33 -0.10 0.08
N MET A 47 -8.10 -0.06 -0.43
CA MET A 47 -7.68 0.99 -1.35
C MET A 47 -8.28 0.86 -2.74
N LEU A 48 -8.76 -0.31 -3.18
CA LEU A 48 -9.41 -0.48 -4.49
C LEU A 48 -10.63 0.45 -4.64
N PRO A 49 -11.67 0.39 -3.79
CA PRO A 49 -12.82 1.28 -3.94
C PRO A 49 -12.43 2.75 -3.78
N ILE A 50 -11.43 3.06 -2.95
CA ILE A 50 -10.96 4.44 -2.73
C ILE A 50 -10.25 4.98 -3.99
N GLY A 51 -9.48 4.15 -4.68
CA GLY A 51 -8.79 4.51 -5.91
C GLY A 51 -9.74 4.82 -7.07
N VAL A 52 -10.98 4.33 -7.02
CA VAL A 52 -12.02 4.60 -8.03
C VAL A 52 -12.73 5.94 -7.78
N LEU A 53 -12.70 6.47 -6.55
CA LEU A 53 -13.40 7.72 -6.19
C LEU A 53 -13.01 8.93 -7.05
N PRO A 54 -11.72 9.20 -7.35
CA PRO A 54 -11.34 10.34 -8.19
C PRO A 54 -11.98 10.30 -9.58
N TYR A 55 -12.10 9.12 -10.17
CA TYR A 55 -12.79 8.92 -11.44
C TYR A 55 -14.31 9.12 -11.30
N TYR A 56 -14.91 8.55 -10.24
CA TYR A 56 -16.35 8.69 -9.98
C TYR A 56 -16.80 10.15 -9.80
N TYR A 57 -15.98 10.98 -9.16
CA TYR A 57 -16.24 12.41 -8.99
C TYR A 57 -15.76 13.29 -10.15
N ASN A 58 -15.35 12.70 -11.28
CA ASN A 58 -14.80 13.41 -12.45
C ASN A 58 -13.58 14.29 -12.14
N ILE A 59 -12.81 13.93 -11.11
CA ILE A 59 -11.55 14.61 -10.74
C ILE A 59 -10.39 14.08 -11.59
N SER A 60 -10.47 12.82 -12.03
CA SER A 60 -9.45 12.16 -12.83
C SER A 60 -10.07 11.40 -14.01
N GLY A 61 -9.27 11.15 -15.05
CA GLY A 61 -9.70 10.44 -16.26
C GLY A 61 -9.60 8.93 -16.14
N ILE A 62 -9.99 8.24 -17.22
CA ILE A 62 -9.97 6.78 -17.31
C ILE A 62 -8.54 6.22 -17.34
N THR A 63 -7.57 7.00 -17.82
CA THR A 63 -6.16 6.60 -17.88
C THR A 63 -5.57 6.47 -16.49
N SER A 64 -5.74 7.49 -15.64
CA SER A 64 -5.31 7.40 -14.23
C SER A 64 -6.02 6.29 -13.48
N LEU A 65 -7.31 6.05 -13.72
CA LEU A 65 -8.04 4.94 -13.12
C LEU A 65 -7.34 3.59 -13.36
N TRP A 66 -7.01 3.26 -14.62
CA TRP A 66 -6.34 2.00 -14.94
C TRP A 66 -4.96 1.87 -14.30
N ILE A 67 -4.19 2.97 -14.26
CA ILE A 67 -2.88 3.01 -13.59
C ILE A 67 -3.03 2.77 -12.09
N LEU A 68 -3.96 3.46 -11.43
CA LEU A 68 -4.26 3.31 -10.01
C LEU A 68 -4.65 1.86 -9.69
N MET A 69 -5.55 1.27 -10.49
CA MET A 69 -5.98 -0.11 -10.32
C MET A 69 -4.84 -1.11 -10.48
N ALA A 70 -3.97 -0.93 -11.48
CA ALA A 70 -2.80 -1.79 -11.69
C ALA A 70 -1.82 -1.71 -10.51
N CYS A 71 -1.50 -0.51 -10.04
CA CYS A 71 -0.65 -0.30 -8.86
C CYS A 71 -1.26 -0.91 -7.60
N ASN A 72 -2.58 -0.83 -7.45
CA ASN A 72 -3.28 -1.37 -6.30
C ASN A 72 -3.26 -2.90 -6.29
N ILE A 73 -3.56 -3.53 -7.42
CA ILE A 73 -3.47 -4.98 -7.60
C ILE A 73 -2.04 -5.46 -7.30
N ALA A 74 -1.01 -4.76 -7.79
CA ALA A 74 0.38 -5.08 -7.48
C ALA A 74 0.67 -5.05 -5.97
N MET A 75 0.14 -4.06 -5.25
CA MET A 75 0.26 -3.97 -3.79
C MET A 75 -0.42 -5.14 -3.07
N ILE A 76 -1.62 -5.52 -3.52
CA ILE A 76 -2.36 -6.66 -2.96
C ILE A 76 -1.57 -7.95 -3.18
N VAL A 77 -1.05 -8.19 -4.38
CA VAL A 77 -0.24 -9.39 -4.70
C VAL A 77 0.99 -9.47 -3.81
N LEU A 78 1.68 -8.36 -3.57
CA LEU A 78 2.84 -8.33 -2.67
C LEU A 78 2.46 -8.56 -1.21
N SER A 79 1.31 -8.03 -0.77
CA SER A 79 0.78 -8.24 0.58
C SER A 79 0.34 -9.69 0.79
N VAL A 80 -0.26 -10.32 -0.22
CA VAL A 80 -0.59 -11.76 -0.20
C VAL A 80 0.70 -12.59 -0.17
N ARG A 81 1.72 -12.22 -0.95
CA ARG A 81 3.03 -12.87 -0.90
C ARG A 81 3.66 -12.78 0.50
N LEU A 82 3.55 -11.63 1.18
CA LEU A 82 3.98 -11.48 2.57
C LEU A 82 3.21 -12.43 3.50
N PHE A 83 1.89 -12.57 3.34
CA PHE A 83 1.10 -13.51 4.14
C PHE A 83 1.49 -14.99 3.93
N VAL A 84 1.85 -15.36 2.70
CA VAL A 84 2.27 -16.73 2.37
C VAL A 84 3.70 -17.00 2.86
N LYS A 85 4.64 -16.11 2.59
CA LYS A 85 6.07 -16.33 2.88
C LYS A 85 6.48 -15.97 4.30
N MET A 86 5.82 -15.00 4.92
CA MET A 86 6.06 -14.57 6.30
C MET A 86 7.52 -14.15 6.57
N ASP A 87 8.26 -13.71 5.54
CA ASP A 87 9.67 -13.39 5.60
C ASP A 87 9.95 -11.88 5.50
N VAL A 88 11.09 -11.47 6.06
CA VAL A 88 11.54 -10.06 6.05
C VAL A 88 11.72 -9.54 4.62
N ALA A 89 12.13 -10.40 3.68
CA ALA A 89 12.29 -10.01 2.28
C ALA A 89 10.95 -9.63 1.62
N SER A 90 9.86 -10.37 1.87
CA SER A 90 8.55 -9.98 1.35
C SER A 90 8.03 -8.72 2.04
N ALA A 91 8.27 -8.53 3.34
CA ALA A 91 7.90 -7.31 4.03
C ALA A 91 8.62 -6.09 3.43
N ARG A 92 9.93 -6.21 3.18
CA ARG A 92 10.72 -5.17 2.51
C ARG A 92 10.19 -4.84 1.11
N ARG A 93 9.71 -5.84 0.36
CA ARG A 93 9.06 -5.60 -0.95
C ARG A 93 7.78 -4.78 -0.79
N VAL A 94 6.90 -5.12 0.14
CA VAL A 94 5.68 -4.33 0.42
C VAL A 94 6.05 -2.89 0.81
N MET A 95 7.06 -2.72 1.67
CA MET A 95 7.57 -1.41 2.08
C MET A 95 7.98 -0.55 0.88
N PHE A 96 8.86 -1.06 0.00
CA PHE A 96 9.34 -0.30 -1.15
C PHE A 96 8.27 -0.08 -2.21
N SER A 97 7.43 -1.08 -2.48
CA SER A 97 6.33 -0.96 -3.43
C SER A 97 5.34 0.13 -3.03
N SER A 98 5.18 0.42 -1.74
CA SER A 98 4.37 1.56 -1.30
C SER A 98 4.91 2.92 -1.73
N TYR A 99 6.24 3.11 -1.79
CA TYR A 99 6.81 4.36 -2.29
C TYR A 99 6.54 4.51 -3.79
N PHE A 100 6.75 3.43 -4.56
CA PHE A 100 6.46 3.42 -5.99
C PHE A 100 4.97 3.64 -6.26
N TYR A 101 4.09 3.03 -5.46
CA TYR A 101 2.65 3.26 -5.54
C TYR A 101 2.35 4.77 -5.44
N LEU A 102 2.94 5.49 -4.47
CA LEU A 102 2.68 6.92 -4.34
C LEU A 102 3.10 7.69 -5.58
N ALA A 103 4.35 7.47 -5.98
CA ALA A 103 4.98 8.22 -7.06
C ALA A 103 4.16 8.06 -8.33
N ILE A 104 3.80 6.82 -8.68
CA ILE A 104 3.05 6.51 -9.89
C ILE A 104 1.63 7.08 -9.80
N VAL A 105 0.93 6.89 -8.68
CA VAL A 105 -0.45 7.39 -8.52
C VAL A 105 -0.52 8.91 -8.59
N PHE A 106 0.39 9.63 -7.93
CA PHE A 106 0.41 11.09 -8.00
C PHE A 106 0.79 11.61 -9.38
N ILE A 107 1.76 10.99 -10.05
CA ILE A 107 2.11 11.35 -11.43
C ILE A 107 0.91 11.10 -12.36
N ALA A 108 0.21 9.97 -12.23
CA ALA A 108 -0.93 9.64 -13.05
C ALA A 108 -2.09 10.64 -12.87
N LEU A 109 -2.44 10.99 -11.63
CA LEU A 109 -3.48 11.97 -11.35
C LEU A 109 -3.09 13.38 -11.82
N TRP A 110 -1.83 13.76 -11.66
CA TRP A 110 -1.33 15.05 -12.16
C TRP A 110 -1.34 15.12 -13.68
N ALA A 111 -0.88 14.06 -14.37
CA ALA A 111 -0.84 14.00 -15.82
C ALA A 111 -2.25 14.11 -16.43
N ASP A 112 -3.24 13.41 -15.86
CA ASP A 112 -4.64 13.50 -16.30
C ASP A 112 -5.20 14.91 -16.14
N LYS A 113 -4.87 15.60 -15.04
CA LYS A 113 -5.31 16.98 -14.78
C LYS A 113 -4.69 17.98 -15.75
N VAL A 114 -3.46 17.74 -16.20
CA VAL A 114 -2.78 18.58 -17.20
C VAL A 114 -3.38 18.38 -18.60
N HIS A 115 -3.73 17.13 -18.95
CA HIS A 115 -4.28 16.80 -20.27
C HIS A 115 -5.78 17.07 -20.39
N THR A 116 -6.50 16.99 -19.28
CA THR A 116 -7.94 17.26 -19.18
C THR A 116 -8.12 18.46 -18.26
N PRO A 117 -7.80 19.70 -18.70
CA PRO A 117 -8.15 20.87 -17.93
C PRO A 117 -9.66 20.82 -17.70
N LEU A 118 -10.09 21.01 -16.45
CA LEU A 118 -11.49 21.17 -16.10
C LEU A 118 -12.03 22.33 -16.94
N ILE A 119 -12.66 22.03 -18.08
CA ILE A 119 -13.42 23.01 -18.84
C ILE A 119 -14.70 23.22 -18.03
N TYR A 120 -14.65 24.22 -17.15
CA TYR A 120 -15.83 24.97 -16.75
C TYR A 120 -16.06 26.09 -17.77
#